data_AF-A0AB34KKM1-F1
#
_entry.id   AF-A0AB34KKM1-F1
#
_cell.length_a   1.000
_cell.length_b   1.000
_cell.length_c   1.000
_cell.angle_alpha   90.00
_cell.angle_beta   90.00
_cell.angle_gamma   90.00
#
_symmetry.space_group_name_H-M   'P 1'
#
loop_
_entity.id
_entity.type
_entity.pdbx_description
1 polymer ?
#
loop_
_entity_poly.entity_id
_entity_poly.type
_entity_poly.pdbx_seq_one_letter_code
_entity_poly.pdbx_strand_id
1 'polypeptide(L)'
;MEYNQAIPKPRIPVLCWGHKDLPKQNGIVTYRLSPNQIKISKHFWTQRGWLNTLRRCSSQFLYVVPPMFAAYLLMTWAEDKSRFLNSKEGRALYGDVDDG
;
A
#
# COMPACT_ATOMS: atom_id res chain seq x y z
N MET A 1 -27.74 18.55 16.85
CA MET A 1 -27.68 18.86 15.40
C MET A 1 -28.44 17.76 14.69
N GLU A 2 -29.67 18.01 14.27
CA GLU A 2 -30.40 17.09 13.40
C GLU A 2 -29.99 17.36 11.94
N TYR A 3 -29.87 16.31 11.14
CA TYR A 3 -29.58 16.43 9.71
C TYR A 3 -30.65 17.29 9.02
N ASN A 4 -30.23 18.36 8.33
CA ASN A 4 -31.13 19.16 7.52
C ASN A 4 -31.50 18.41 6.24
N GLN A 5 -32.72 17.85 6.22
CA GLN A 5 -33.25 17.02 5.13
C GLN A 5 -33.53 17.81 3.85
N ALA A 6 -33.59 19.14 3.92
CA ALA A 6 -33.94 20.01 2.79
C ALA A 6 -32.75 20.32 1.87
N ILE A 7 -31.53 19.85 2.19
CA ILE A 7 -30.36 20.04 1.32
C ILE A 7 -30.50 19.11 0.11
N PRO A 8 -30.38 19.62 -1.14
CA PRO A 8 -30.43 18.78 -2.34
C PRO A 8 -29.34 17.70 -2.28
N LYS A 9 -29.74 16.43 -2.39
CA LYS A 9 -28.84 15.28 -2.24
C LYS A 9 -28.00 15.09 -3.52
N PRO A 10 -26.66 15.16 -3.46
CA PRO A 10 -25.81 14.75 -4.58
C PRO A 10 -25.86 13.22 -4.77
N ARG A 11 -25.47 12.70 -5.95
CA ARG A 11 -25.43 11.25 -6.24
C ARG A 11 -24.60 10.44 -5.23
N ILE A 12 -23.62 11.06 -4.60
CA ILE A 12 -22.79 10.47 -3.53
C ILE A 12 -23.03 11.32 -2.27
N PRO A 13 -23.93 10.91 -1.36
CA PRO A 13 -24.22 11.72 -0.19
C PRO A 13 -23.05 11.67 0.80
N VAL A 14 -22.55 12.84 1.19
CA VAL A 14 -21.68 12.96 2.37
C VAL A 14 -22.59 12.94 3.58
N LEU A 15 -22.72 11.78 4.22
CA LEU A 15 -23.62 11.59 5.36
C LEU A 15 -23.08 12.37 6.56
N CYS A 16 -23.79 13.40 7.01
CA CYS A 16 -23.42 14.12 8.22
C CYS A 16 -23.78 13.33 9.49
N TRP A 17 -23.36 13.83 10.66
CA TRP A 17 -23.76 13.27 11.94
C TRP A 17 -25.29 13.18 12.06
N GLY A 18 -25.81 12.02 12.47
CA GLY A 18 -27.24 11.78 12.66
C GLY A 18 -28.04 11.50 11.38
N HIS A 19 -27.39 11.20 10.25
CA HIS A 19 -28.06 10.91 8.99
C HIS A 19 -28.82 9.57 9.00
N LYS A 20 -30.06 9.57 8.47
CA LYS A 20 -31.02 8.43 8.57
C LYS A 20 -30.90 7.40 7.44
N ASP A 21 -30.16 7.68 6.36
CA ASP A 21 -29.96 6.73 5.26
C ASP A 21 -28.99 5.58 5.61
N LEU A 22 -28.43 5.57 6.82
CA LEU A 22 -27.65 4.45 7.35
C LEU A 22 -28.57 3.30 7.80
N PRO A 23 -28.14 2.04 7.69
CA PRO A 23 -28.90 0.91 8.23
C PRO A 23 -29.10 1.07 9.74
N LYS A 24 -30.32 0.80 10.21
CA LYS A 24 -30.66 0.89 11.64
C LYS A 24 -29.84 -0.12 12.44
N GLN A 25 -28.99 0.37 13.33
CA GLN A 25 -28.19 -0.45 14.24
C GLN A 25 -28.89 -0.57 15.59
N ASN A 26 -29.23 -1.80 16.00
CA ASN A 26 -29.82 -2.11 17.29
C ASN A 26 -28.99 -3.19 18.00
N GLY A 27 -28.84 -3.09 19.33
CA GLY A 27 -28.20 -4.14 20.15
C GLY A 27 -26.67 -4.13 20.20
N ILE A 28 -26.00 -3.15 19.59
CA ILE A 28 -24.53 -3.02 19.63
C ILE A 28 -24.14 -2.09 20.77
N VAL A 29 -23.40 -2.60 21.76
CA VAL A 29 -22.87 -1.80 22.87
C VAL A 29 -21.36 -1.63 22.70
N THR A 30 -20.89 -0.39 22.63
CA THR A 30 -19.47 -0.07 22.47
C THR A 30 -18.92 0.53 23.77
N TYR A 31 -17.91 -0.12 24.35
CA TYR A 31 -17.20 0.38 25.51
C TYR A 31 -15.90 1.08 25.10
N ARG A 32 -15.55 2.18 25.75
CA ARG A 32 -14.31 2.92 25.53
C ARG A 32 -13.74 3.39 26.86
N LEU A 33 -12.41 3.39 26.96
CA LEU A 33 -11.68 4.00 28.07
C LEU A 33 -11.12 5.35 27.63
N SER A 34 -11.01 6.31 28.55
CA SER A 34 -10.41 7.61 28.24
C SER A 34 -8.95 7.43 27.80
N PRO A 35 -8.47 8.13 26.75
CA PRO A 35 -7.08 8.05 26.31
C PRO A 35 -6.06 8.38 27.41
N ASN A 36 -6.41 9.29 28.31
CA ASN A 36 -5.55 9.72 29.43
C ASN A 36 -5.37 8.63 30.51
N GLN A 37 -6.20 7.58 30.47
CA GLN A 37 -6.13 6.43 31.37
C GLN A 37 -5.36 5.26 30.75
N ILE A 38 -4.95 5.35 29.49
CA ILE A 38 -4.23 4.30 28.75
C ILE A 38 -2.74 4.62 28.68
N LYS A 39 -1.89 3.63 28.91
CA LYS A 39 -0.44 3.73 28.64
C LYS A 39 -0.17 3.46 27.16
N ILE A 40 -0.08 4.52 26.36
CA ILE A 40 0.02 4.46 24.88
C ILE A 40 1.23 3.65 24.40
N SER A 41 2.40 3.80 25.05
CA SER A 41 3.64 3.16 24.63
C SER A 41 3.68 1.64 24.88
N LYS A 42 2.87 1.11 25.80
CA LYS A 42 2.96 -0.31 26.17
C LYS A 42 2.69 -1.24 24.99
N HIS A 43 1.85 -0.85 24.03
CA HIS A 43 1.48 -1.76 22.93
C HIS A 43 2.55 -1.90 21.84
N PHE A 44 3.38 -0.87 21.64
CA PHE A 44 4.45 -0.88 20.63
C PHE A 44 5.67 -1.69 21.07
N TRP A 45 6.06 -1.55 22.35
CA TRP A 45 7.22 -2.22 22.93
C TRP A 45 6.95 -3.64 23.44
N THR A 46 5.68 -4.02 23.54
CA THR A 46 5.31 -5.40 23.89
C THR A 46 5.40 -6.28 22.63
N GLN A 47 5.78 -7.54 22.81
CA GLN A 47 5.86 -8.59 21.79
C GLN A 47 4.66 -8.61 20.80
N ARG A 48 3.48 -8.18 21.24
CA ARG A 48 2.25 -8.21 20.46
C ARG A 48 2.22 -7.21 19.28
N GLY A 49 2.89 -6.06 19.39
CA GLY A 49 2.86 -5.00 18.37
C GLY A 49 3.61 -5.39 17.10
N TRP A 50 4.91 -5.63 17.22
CA TRP A 50 5.78 -5.93 16.08
C TRP A 50 5.49 -7.30 15.45
N LEU A 51 5.15 -8.33 16.24
CA LEU A 51 4.75 -9.64 15.71
C LEU A 51 3.47 -9.55 14.86
N ASN A 52 2.50 -8.71 15.26
CA ASN A 52 1.31 -8.49 14.45
C ASN A 52 1.62 -7.74 13.14
N THR A 53 2.56 -6.79 13.17
CA THR A 53 3.05 -6.12 11.96
C THR A 53 3.72 -7.11 11.02
N LEU A 54 4.62 -7.97 11.52
CA LEU A 54 5.25 -9.01 10.70
C LEU A 54 4.25 -9.99 10.08
N ARG A 55 3.26 -10.45 10.86
CA ARG A 55 2.18 -11.30 10.34
C ARG A 55 1.41 -10.63 9.20
N ARG A 56 1.13 -9.33 9.29
CA ARG A 56 0.43 -8.55 8.25
C ARG A 56 1.32 -8.32 7.02
N CYS A 57 2.62 -8.06 7.21
CA CYS A 57 3.56 -7.91 6.11
C CYS A 57 3.76 -9.23 5.36
N SER A 58 3.81 -10.35 6.06
CA SER A 58 3.95 -11.68 5.46
C SER A 58 2.83 -12.01 4.47
N SER A 59 1.57 -11.65 4.77
CA SER A 59 0.45 -11.91 3.86
C SER A 59 0.50 -11.09 2.56
N GLN A 60 1.24 -9.98 2.54
CA GLN A 60 1.40 -9.11 1.36
C GLN A 60 2.73 -9.30 0.63
N PHE A 61 3.69 -9.98 1.27
CA PHE A 61 5.04 -10.17 0.75
C PHE A 61 5.05 -10.75 -0.66
N LEU A 62 4.26 -11.80 -0.91
CA LEU A 62 4.20 -12.47 -2.23
C LEU A 62 3.50 -11.65 -3.32
N TYR A 63 2.76 -10.60 -2.97
CA TYR A 63 2.14 -9.70 -3.97
C TYR A 63 3.08 -8.58 -4.38
N VAL A 64 3.94 -8.13 -3.45
CA VAL A 64 4.79 -6.95 -3.66
C VAL A 64 6.21 -7.35 -4.09
N VAL A 65 6.79 -8.36 -3.46
CA VAL A 65 8.21 -8.71 -3.66
C VAL A 65 8.48 -9.31 -5.04
N PRO A 66 7.69 -10.28 -5.56
CA PRO A 66 7.95 -10.86 -6.87
C PRO A 66 8.00 -9.84 -8.02
N PRO A 67 7.03 -8.90 -8.19
CA PRO A 67 7.12 -7.93 -9.28
C PRO A 67 8.28 -6.94 -9.08
N MET A 68 8.57 -6.52 -7.84
CA MET A 68 9.70 -5.63 -7.56
C MET A 68 11.05 -6.30 -7.85
N PHE A 69 11.17 -7.57 -7.48
CA PHE A 69 12.37 -8.37 -7.75
C PHE A 69 12.56 -8.61 -9.24
N ALA A 70 11.50 -8.95 -9.97
CA ALA A 70 11.54 -9.10 -11.42
C ALA A 70 11.94 -7.79 -12.13
N ALA A 71 11.38 -6.65 -11.69
CA ALA A 71 11.73 -5.34 -12.23
C ALA A 71 13.20 -4.99 -11.99
N TYR A 72 13.71 -5.28 -10.78
CA TYR A 72 15.12 -5.07 -10.45
C TYR A 72 16.04 -5.90 -11.35
N LEU A 73 15.75 -7.19 -11.53
CA LEU A 73 16.54 -8.05 -12.40
C LEU A 73 16.52 -7.59 -13.86
N LEU A 74 15.35 -7.20 -14.36
CA LEU A 74 15.19 -6.70 -15.72
C LEU A 74 15.98 -5.40 -15.93
N MET A 75 15.94 -4.50 -14.95
CA MET A 75 16.71 -3.26 -14.99
C MET A 75 18.22 -3.53 -14.99
N THR A 76 18.71 -4.40 -14.10
CA THR A 76 20.13 -4.76 -14.07
C THR A 76 20.59 -5.40 -15.37
N TRP A 77 19.79 -6.29 -15.95
CA TRP A 77 20.09 -6.90 -17.25
C TRP A 77 20.12 -5.86 -18.37
N ALA A 78 19.17 -4.92 -18.38
CA ALA A 78 19.11 -3.86 -19.38
C ALA A 78 20.32 -2.90 -19.28
N GLU A 79 20.74 -2.54 -18.07
CA GLU A 79 21.93 -1.71 -17.84
C GLU A 79 23.21 -2.40 -18.31
N ASP A 80 23.41 -3.67 -17.95
CA ASP A 80 24.59 -4.43 -18.35
C ASP A 80 24.65 -4.63 -19.86
N LYS A 81 23.51 -4.95 -20.49
CA LYS A 81 23.41 -5.07 -21.94
C LYS A 81 23.71 -3.74 -22.65
N SER A 82 23.14 -2.64 -22.15
CA SER A 82 23.39 -1.31 -22.69
C SER A 82 24.87 -0.92 -22.57
N ARG A 83 25.50 -1.20 -21.41
CA ARG A 83 26.93 -0.95 -21.20
C ARG A 83 27.79 -1.81 -22.12
N PHE A 84 27.45 -3.09 -22.31
CA PHE A 84 28.17 -4.00 -23.19
C PHE A 84 28.12 -3.53 -24.65
N LEU A 85 26.95 -3.17 -25.18
CA LEU A 85 26.81 -2.68 -26.56
C LEU A 85 27.61 -1.39 -26.81
N ASN A 86 27.72 -0.51 -25.81
CA ASN A 86 28.52 0.70 -25.91
C ASN A 86 30.03 0.48 -25.68
N SER A 87 30.43 -0.70 -25.22
CA SER A 87 31.85 -1.07 -25.04
C SER A 87 32.55 -1.30 -26.39
N LYS A 88 33.88 -1.32 -26.38
CA LYS A 88 34.69 -1.60 -27.59
C LYS A 88 34.48 -3.02 -28.09
N GLU A 89 34.41 -3.98 -27.18
CA GLU A 89 34.19 -5.40 -27.49
C GLU A 89 32.80 -5.62 -28.08
N GLY A 90 31.77 -4.97 -27.52
CA GLY A 90 30.40 -5.03 -28.04
C GLY A 90 30.28 -4.40 -29.44
N ARG A 91 30.95 -3.27 -29.69
CA ARG A 91 31.01 -2.67 -31.04
C ARG A 91 31.73 -3.54 -32.06
N ALA A 92 32.79 -4.24 -31.68
CA ALA A 92 33.48 -5.16 -32.60
C ALA A 92 32.64 -6.40 -32.93
N LEU A 93 31.81 -6.88 -31.99
CA LEU A 93 30.97 -8.07 -32.17
C LEU A 93 29.66 -7.80 -32.91
N TYR A 94 29.05 -6.63 -32.72
CA TYR A 94 27.72 -6.31 -33.27
C TYR A 94 27.74 -5.15 -34.27
N GLY A 95 28.80 -4.34 -34.33
CA GLY A 95 28.91 -3.22 -35.27
C GLY A 95 29.26 -3.66 -36.70
N ASP A 96 30.07 -4.71 -36.87
CA ASP A 96 30.43 -5.24 -38.19
C ASP A 96 29.31 -6.10 -38.83
N VAL A 97 28.25 -6.43 -38.09
CA VAL A 97 27.14 -7.29 -38.56
C VAL A 97 26.07 -6.49 -39.31
N ASP A 98 25.97 -5.18 -39.09
CA ASP A 98 24.96 -4.32 -39.72
C ASP A 98 25.42 -3.67 -41.05
N ASP A 99 26.71 -3.79 -41.41
CA ASP A 99 27.34 -3.13 -42.58
C ASP A 99 27.62 -4.07 -43.78
N GLY A 100 27.01 -5.27 -43.83
CA GLY A 100 27.24 -6.31 -44.86
C GLY A 100 26.00 -6.78 -45.62
#